data_AF-A0A8H7GH19-F1
#
_entry.id   AF-A0A8H7GH19-F1
#
_cell.length_a   1.000
_cell.length_b   1.000
_cell.length_c   1.000
_cell.angle_alpha   90.00
_cell.angle_beta   90.00
_cell.angle_gamma   90.00
#
_symmetry.space_group_name_H-M   'P 1'
#
loop_
_entity.id
_entity.type
_entity.pdbx_description
1 polymer ?
#
loop_
_entity_poly.entity_id
_entity_poly.type
_entity_poly.pdbx_seq_one_letter_code
_entity_poly.pdbx_strand_id
1 'polypeptide(L)'
;MSYGAAMVGVATAKSPCGPYTYKGSWQPLGAQSRDEGLFQDAQADLAPENTNTYFSQNAYNFPLGTNAIYMGDRWREDVLGSSQYIWYPISWASGVPKIVYADVWSVNLAAGTYTVATGTSYEAEKGTRSGGATITSNSVFSGGEAVGYLGNGGSVTISNVQGNGAGQWVSLYYANGDSSFRNTTVSVNGGAAVVVQQPNTGGGFVLLSVPVKLTLVNGLNSITIGAGQTNYAGDLDRIIVYTQG
;
A
#
# COMPACT_ATOMS: atom_id res chain seq x y z
N MET A 1 30.04 -11.81 14.76
CA MET A 1 29.18 -11.47 15.91
C MET A 1 27.85 -12.19 15.71
N SER A 2 27.45 -13.04 16.66
CA SER A 2 26.23 -13.87 16.54
C SER A 2 25.03 -13.13 17.13
N TYR A 3 23.92 -13.08 16.40
CA TYR A 3 22.63 -12.48 16.80
C TYR A 3 21.84 -13.37 17.79
N GLY A 4 22.52 -14.14 18.65
CA GLY A 4 21.90 -15.08 19.58
C GLY A 4 20.98 -14.45 20.64
N ALA A 5 21.00 -13.12 20.79
CA ALA A 5 20.16 -12.37 21.73
C ALA A 5 18.90 -11.74 21.09
N ALA A 6 18.63 -11.97 19.80
CA ALA A 6 17.41 -11.49 19.14
C ALA A 6 16.19 -12.33 19.56
N MET A 7 15.66 -12.05 20.76
CA MET A 7 14.58 -12.78 21.43
C MET A 7 13.46 -11.82 21.85
N VAL A 8 12.23 -12.32 21.97
CA VAL A 8 11.15 -11.57 22.65
C VAL A 8 11.40 -11.65 24.14
N GLY A 9 11.30 -10.53 24.86
CA GLY A 9 11.33 -10.48 26.33
C GLY A 9 9.96 -10.12 26.92
N VAL A 10 9.53 -10.80 27.97
CA VAL A 10 8.27 -10.50 28.66
C VAL A 10 8.52 -10.01 30.07
N ALA A 11 7.88 -8.91 30.45
CA ALA A 11 7.82 -8.41 31.81
C ALA A 11 6.42 -7.91 32.16
N THR A 12 6.04 -7.98 33.44
CA THR A 12 4.72 -7.54 33.93
C THR A 12 4.87 -6.47 35.00
N ALA A 13 4.00 -5.46 35.00
CA ALA A 13 3.90 -4.46 36.06
C ALA A 13 2.43 -4.12 36.36
N LYS A 14 2.17 -3.61 37.57
CA LYS A 14 0.84 -3.10 37.96
C LYS A 14 0.63 -1.63 37.58
N SER A 15 1.68 -0.93 37.14
CA SER A 15 1.62 0.44 36.64
C SER A 15 2.61 0.62 35.47
N PRO A 16 2.38 1.59 34.56
CA PRO A 16 3.32 1.91 33.47
C PRO A 16 4.70 2.39 33.95
N CYS A 17 4.81 2.89 35.18
CA CYS A 17 6.08 3.32 35.76
C CYS A 17 6.82 2.17 36.47
N GLY A 18 6.29 0.94 36.40
CA GLY A 18 6.83 -0.21 37.10
C GLY A 18 6.47 -0.26 38.59
N PRO A 19 7.24 -1.00 39.41
CA PRO A 19 8.38 -1.82 38.98
C PRO A 19 7.94 -2.99 38.08
N TYR A 20 8.79 -3.35 37.12
CA TYR A 20 8.56 -4.46 36.20
C TYR A 20 9.17 -5.75 36.75
N THR A 21 8.39 -6.83 36.74
CA THR A 21 8.86 -8.19 37.02
C THR A 21 9.11 -8.90 35.71
N TYR A 22 10.39 -9.18 35.40
CA TYR A 22 10.77 -9.96 34.23
C TYR A 22 10.25 -11.40 34.33
N LYS A 23 9.77 -11.95 33.21
CA LYS A 23 9.16 -13.28 33.12
C LYS A 23 9.98 -14.24 32.25
N GLY A 24 10.78 -13.73 31.32
CA GLY A 24 11.68 -14.54 30.50
C GLY A 24 11.80 -14.01 29.08
N SER A 25 12.63 -14.69 28.28
CA SER A 25 12.80 -14.43 26.85
C SER A 25 12.94 -15.72 26.06
N TRP A 26 12.49 -15.71 24.81
CA TRP A 26 12.66 -16.82 23.88
C TRP A 26 12.67 -16.36 22.42
N GLN A 27 13.14 -17.23 21.54
CA GLN A 27 12.97 -17.10 20.09
C GLN A 27 11.65 -17.76 19.69
N PRO A 28 10.63 -16.99 19.25
CA PRO A 28 9.38 -17.58 18.79
C PRO A 28 9.66 -18.56 17.65
N LEU A 29 9.27 -19.83 17.82
CA LEU A 29 9.51 -20.91 16.85
C LEU A 29 10.99 -21.13 16.46
N GLY A 30 11.94 -20.70 17.30
CA GLY A 30 13.38 -20.75 16.99
C GLY A 30 13.86 -19.69 16.00
N ALA A 31 13.01 -18.72 15.65
CA ALA A 31 13.35 -17.59 14.80
C ALA A 31 13.73 -16.35 15.62
N GLN A 32 14.55 -15.48 15.04
CA GLN A 32 14.96 -14.21 15.66
C GLN A 32 13.77 -13.26 15.76
N SER A 33 13.57 -12.65 16.93
CA SER A 33 12.62 -11.54 17.09
C SER A 33 13.29 -10.22 16.70
N ARG A 34 12.65 -9.41 15.84
CA ARG A 34 13.23 -8.17 15.32
C ARG A 34 12.38 -6.90 15.49
N ASP A 35 11.08 -7.03 15.72
CA ASP A 35 10.18 -5.88 15.94
C ASP A 35 9.21 -6.14 17.10
N GLU A 36 9.13 -5.20 18.05
CA GLU A 36 8.18 -5.23 19.17
C GLU A 36 7.11 -4.15 18.99
N GLY A 37 5.86 -4.59 18.79
CA GLY A 37 4.67 -3.77 19.04
C GLY A 37 3.57 -4.67 19.58
N LEU A 38 3.38 -4.67 20.91
CA LEU A 38 2.27 -5.39 21.55
C LEU A 38 1.00 -4.52 21.44
N PHE A 39 0.02 -4.96 20.65
CA PHE A 39 -1.35 -4.48 20.73
C PHE A 39 -2.21 -5.62 21.28
N GLN A 40 -2.91 -5.40 22.39
CA GLN A 40 -3.88 -6.35 22.93
C GLN A 40 -5.20 -6.15 22.19
N ASP A 41 -5.73 -7.21 21.60
CA ASP A 41 -6.94 -7.22 20.79
C ASP A 41 -8.18 -7.01 21.66
N ALA A 42 -8.94 -5.96 21.33
CA ALA A 42 -10.39 -6.12 21.29
C ALA A 42 -10.70 -7.03 20.08
N GLN A 43 -11.83 -7.73 20.12
CA GLN A 43 -12.31 -8.80 19.22
C GLN A 43 -12.38 -8.52 17.69
N ALA A 44 -11.64 -7.54 17.15
CA ALA A 44 -11.70 -7.09 15.76
C ALA A 44 -10.32 -6.75 15.18
N ASP A 45 -10.05 -7.20 13.96
CA ASP A 45 -8.79 -6.96 13.24
C ASP A 45 -8.55 -5.48 12.91
N LEU A 46 -7.29 -5.03 12.92
CA LEU A 46 -6.91 -3.64 12.60
C LEU A 46 -7.14 -3.29 11.11
N ALA A 47 -7.05 -4.27 10.22
CA ALA A 47 -7.25 -4.19 8.77
C ALA A 47 -8.01 -5.43 8.27
N PRO A 48 -8.58 -5.43 7.05
CA PRO A 48 -9.21 -6.62 6.49
C PRO A 48 -8.21 -7.78 6.37
N GLU A 49 -8.59 -8.96 6.85
CA GLU A 49 -7.74 -10.16 6.97
C GLU A 49 -7.01 -10.48 5.65
N ASN A 50 -7.73 -10.49 4.54
CA ASN A 50 -7.20 -10.85 3.22
C ASN A 50 -6.13 -9.90 2.68
N THR A 51 -5.99 -8.69 3.24
CA THR A 51 -4.98 -7.72 2.80
C THR A 51 -3.62 -7.93 3.45
N ASN A 52 -3.52 -8.81 4.46
CA ASN A 52 -2.32 -8.99 5.28
C ASN A 52 -1.80 -7.64 5.82
N THR A 53 -2.68 -6.86 6.45
CA THR A 53 -2.41 -5.48 6.91
C THR A 53 -1.89 -4.60 5.78
N TYR A 54 -2.57 -4.62 4.64
CA TYR A 54 -2.14 -3.93 3.42
C TYR A 54 -0.70 -4.26 3.01
N PHE A 55 -0.36 -5.56 3.09
CA PHE A 55 0.97 -6.12 2.85
C PHE A 55 2.06 -5.37 3.63
N SER A 56 1.89 -5.32 4.95
CA SER A 56 2.85 -4.72 5.87
C SER A 56 2.85 -5.42 7.22
N GLN A 57 3.92 -5.23 7.98
CA GLN A 57 4.07 -5.70 9.34
C GLN A 57 4.24 -4.49 10.26
N ASN A 58 3.57 -4.50 11.41
CA ASN A 58 3.66 -3.42 12.37
C ASN A 58 5.10 -3.26 12.89
N ALA A 59 5.61 -2.02 12.93
CA ALA A 59 6.86 -1.65 13.57
C ALA A 59 6.64 -0.73 14.77
N TYR A 60 5.84 0.33 14.62
CA TYR A 60 5.50 1.26 15.69
C TYR A 60 4.09 1.84 15.53
N ASN A 61 3.50 2.27 16.65
CA ASN A 61 2.25 3.01 16.64
C ASN A 61 2.47 4.36 17.35
N PHE A 62 2.41 5.45 16.59
CA PHE A 62 2.65 6.80 17.11
C PHE A 62 1.33 7.44 17.55
N PRO A 63 1.15 7.82 18.82
CA PRO A 63 -0.07 8.50 19.27
C PRO A 63 -0.30 9.84 18.57
N LEU A 64 -1.53 10.10 18.13
CA LEU A 64 -1.91 11.31 17.40
C LEU A 64 -3.28 11.80 17.88
N GLY A 65 -3.29 12.64 18.91
CA GLY A 65 -4.53 13.12 19.54
C GLY A 65 -5.33 11.95 20.13
N THR A 66 -6.58 11.78 19.70
CA THR A 66 -7.42 10.61 20.06
C THR A 66 -7.23 9.42 19.13
N ASN A 67 -6.31 9.52 18.17
CA ASN A 67 -5.99 8.54 17.14
C ASN A 67 -4.51 8.12 17.26
N ALA A 68 -4.00 7.44 16.24
CA ALA A 68 -2.60 7.08 16.13
C ALA A 68 -2.17 7.01 14.65
N ILE A 69 -0.89 6.80 14.41
CA ILE A 69 -0.31 6.48 13.12
C ILE A 69 0.25 5.06 13.22
N TYR A 70 -0.29 4.15 12.43
CA TYR A 70 0.31 2.86 12.14
C TYR A 70 1.60 3.10 11.36
N MET A 71 2.71 2.58 11.82
CA MET A 71 3.99 2.63 11.12
C MET A 71 4.48 1.20 10.94
N GLY A 72 4.31 0.67 9.74
CA GLY A 72 4.74 -0.67 9.39
C GLY A 72 5.79 -0.71 8.30
N ASP A 73 6.42 -1.88 8.18
CA ASP A 73 7.36 -2.21 7.12
C ASP A 73 6.72 -3.18 6.13
N ARG A 74 6.91 -2.90 4.84
CA ARG A 74 6.70 -3.86 3.76
C ARG A 74 8.05 -4.45 3.42
N TRP A 75 8.36 -5.57 4.06
CA TRP A 75 9.60 -6.29 3.86
C TRP A 75 9.72 -6.80 2.43
N ARG A 76 10.92 -6.61 1.88
CA ARG A 76 11.30 -7.18 0.59
C ARG A 76 12.57 -8.01 0.76
N GLU A 77 12.38 -9.30 1.01
CA GLU A 77 13.45 -10.21 1.45
C GLU A 77 14.57 -10.39 0.41
N ASP A 78 14.25 -10.35 -0.88
CA ASP A 78 15.22 -10.45 -1.97
C ASP A 78 16.15 -9.24 -2.06
N VAL A 79 15.67 -8.06 -1.64
CA VAL A 79 16.41 -6.79 -1.68
C VAL A 79 16.01 -5.94 -0.48
N LEU A 80 16.49 -6.31 0.72
CA LEU A 80 16.06 -5.70 2.00
C LEU A 80 16.17 -4.18 2.05
N GLY A 81 17.19 -3.60 1.41
CA GLY A 81 17.37 -2.14 1.33
C GLY A 81 16.31 -1.41 0.49
N SER A 82 15.44 -2.14 -0.20
CA SER A 82 14.30 -1.60 -0.96
C SER A 82 12.94 -1.86 -0.29
N SER A 83 12.94 -2.42 0.92
CA SER A 83 11.74 -2.50 1.77
C SER A 83 11.14 -1.10 1.94
N GLN A 84 9.81 -1.03 2.03
CA GLN A 84 9.06 0.24 2.03
C GLN A 84 8.42 0.48 3.39
N TYR A 85 8.21 1.76 3.72
CA TYR A 85 7.44 2.16 4.89
C TYR A 85 5.96 2.29 4.53
N ILE A 86 5.10 1.66 5.31
CA ILE A 86 3.65 1.68 5.13
C ILE A 86 3.04 2.36 6.36
N TRP A 87 2.77 3.66 6.22
CA TRP A 87 2.23 4.47 7.31
C TRP A 87 0.81 4.90 7.00
N TYR A 88 -0.09 4.64 7.94
CA TYR A 88 -1.50 5.01 7.82
C TYR A 88 -2.03 5.61 9.12
N PRO A 89 -3.02 6.50 9.06
CA PRO A 89 -3.78 6.84 10.24
C PRO A 89 -4.51 5.61 10.80
N ILE A 90 -4.55 5.49 12.12
CA ILE A 90 -5.46 4.59 12.84
C ILE A 90 -6.58 5.44 13.42
N SER A 91 -7.83 5.10 13.10
CA SER A 91 -9.02 5.77 13.62
C SER A 91 -9.70 4.95 14.72
N TRP A 92 -10.13 5.62 15.79
CA TRP A 92 -10.98 5.05 16.84
C TRP A 92 -12.46 5.43 16.70
N ALA A 93 -12.86 6.05 15.59
CA ALA A 93 -14.21 6.59 15.42
C ALA A 93 -15.33 5.53 15.56
N SER A 94 -15.04 4.25 15.29
CA SER A 94 -15.98 3.14 15.45
C SER A 94 -15.99 2.51 16.86
N GLY A 95 -15.20 3.05 17.79
CA GLY A 95 -14.99 2.49 19.14
C GLY A 95 -13.89 1.42 19.22
N VAL A 96 -13.39 0.94 18.07
CA VAL A 96 -12.23 0.05 17.96
C VAL A 96 -11.22 0.64 16.96
N PRO A 97 -9.91 0.43 17.14
CA PRO A 97 -8.91 0.93 16.21
C PRO A 97 -9.04 0.26 14.85
N LYS A 98 -9.02 1.06 13.78
CA LYS A 98 -8.97 0.59 12.39
C LYS A 98 -7.97 1.42 11.60
N ILE A 99 -7.15 0.78 10.77
CA ILE A 99 -6.35 1.48 9.77
C ILE A 99 -7.29 2.19 8.80
N VAL A 100 -7.00 3.46 8.53
CA VAL A 100 -7.60 4.23 7.45
C VAL A 100 -6.74 4.04 6.22
N TYR A 101 -7.23 3.27 5.25
CA TYR A 101 -6.51 3.02 4.00
C TYR A 101 -6.48 4.29 3.14
N ALA A 102 -5.37 5.03 3.24
CA ALA A 102 -5.21 6.35 2.64
C ALA A 102 -3.87 6.42 1.89
N ASP A 103 -3.91 6.34 0.56
CA ASP A 103 -2.69 6.35 -0.25
C ASP A 103 -1.86 7.62 -0.10
N VAL A 104 -2.55 8.76 0.06
CA VAL A 104 -1.97 10.09 0.24
C VAL A 104 -2.72 10.76 1.38
N TRP A 105 -1.97 11.21 2.39
CA TRP A 105 -2.51 11.86 3.57
C TRP A 105 -1.46 12.77 4.20
N SER A 106 -1.92 13.72 5.01
CA SER A 106 -1.07 14.66 5.74
C SER A 106 -1.35 14.59 7.24
N VAL A 107 -0.36 14.98 8.04
CA VAL A 107 -0.42 14.99 9.50
C VAL A 107 -0.19 16.39 10.05
N ASN A 108 -0.99 16.79 11.03
CA ASN A 108 -0.75 17.96 11.86
C ASN A 108 -0.46 17.50 13.29
N LEU A 109 0.83 17.42 13.63
CA LEU A 109 1.28 16.94 14.95
C LEU A 109 0.84 17.86 16.09
N ALA A 110 0.83 19.18 15.87
CA ALA A 110 0.42 20.14 16.88
C ALA A 110 -1.07 20.04 17.22
N ALA A 111 -1.91 19.79 16.22
CA ALA A 111 -3.34 19.59 16.41
C ALA A 111 -3.71 18.15 16.79
N GLY A 112 -2.80 17.18 16.63
CA GLY A 112 -3.10 15.77 16.83
C GLY A 112 -4.10 15.22 15.80
N THR A 113 -4.03 15.70 14.55
CA THR A 113 -4.99 15.34 13.49
C THR A 113 -4.30 14.88 12.22
N TYR A 114 -5.04 14.15 11.36
CA TYR A 114 -4.64 13.77 10.01
C TYR A 114 -5.70 14.20 9.00
N THR A 115 -5.31 14.37 7.73
CA THR A 115 -6.23 14.64 6.62
C THR A 115 -5.92 13.68 5.47
N VAL A 116 -6.94 12.95 5.01
CA VAL A 116 -6.83 12.08 3.82
C VAL A 116 -7.01 12.94 2.58
N ALA A 117 -6.10 12.83 1.62
CA ALA A 117 -6.20 13.58 0.38
C ALA A 117 -7.36 13.05 -0.48
N THR A 118 -8.05 13.95 -1.16
CA THR A 118 -9.08 13.59 -2.15
C THR A 118 -8.45 13.49 -3.54
N GLY A 119 -8.92 12.53 -4.33
CA GLY A 119 -8.49 12.36 -5.70
C GLY A 119 -9.64 11.99 -6.62
N THR A 120 -9.39 12.07 -7.93
CA THR A 120 -10.33 11.64 -8.97
C THR A 120 -9.99 10.21 -9.38
N SER A 121 -10.97 9.32 -9.37
CA SER A 121 -10.83 7.93 -9.81
C SER A 121 -11.02 7.82 -11.32
N TYR A 122 -10.20 7.00 -11.97
CA TYR A 122 -10.32 6.65 -13.37
C TYR A 122 -10.20 5.13 -13.50
N GLU A 123 -11.30 4.48 -13.88
CA GLU A 123 -11.37 3.03 -13.99
C GLU A 123 -10.57 2.53 -15.21
N ALA A 124 -9.80 1.46 -15.02
CA ALA A 124 -8.89 0.97 -16.06
C ALA A 124 -9.66 0.39 -17.26
N GLU A 125 -10.79 -0.27 -17.03
CA GLU A 125 -11.63 -0.88 -18.06
C GLU A 125 -12.29 0.14 -18.99
N LYS A 126 -12.35 1.42 -18.58
CA LYS A 126 -12.78 2.54 -19.43
C LYS A 126 -11.64 3.10 -20.28
N GLY A 127 -10.41 2.68 -20.02
CA GLY A 127 -9.23 3.02 -20.82
C GLY A 127 -9.22 2.34 -22.18
N THR A 128 -8.40 2.88 -23.09
CA THR A 128 -8.16 2.26 -24.40
C THR A 128 -7.09 1.17 -24.23
N ARG A 129 -7.48 -0.10 -24.40
CA ARG A 129 -6.57 -1.25 -24.37
C ARG A 129 -5.85 -1.42 -25.71
N SER A 130 -4.63 -1.96 -25.66
CA SER A 130 -3.84 -2.31 -26.84
C SER A 130 -3.11 -3.65 -26.63
N GLY A 131 -2.88 -4.36 -27.74
CA GLY A 131 -2.22 -5.65 -27.76
C GLY A 131 -2.97 -6.71 -26.95
N GLY A 132 -2.25 -7.43 -26.07
CA GLY A 132 -2.77 -8.59 -25.35
C GLY A 132 -3.68 -8.30 -24.14
N ALA A 133 -3.93 -7.04 -23.80
CA ALA A 133 -4.66 -6.66 -22.58
C ALA A 133 -6.17 -7.01 -22.66
N THR A 134 -6.70 -7.64 -21.61
CA THR A 134 -8.09 -8.12 -21.54
C THR A 134 -8.83 -7.57 -20.33
N ILE A 135 -10.16 -7.66 -20.34
CA ILE A 135 -10.98 -7.37 -19.16
C ILE A 135 -11.13 -8.64 -18.34
N THR A 136 -10.99 -8.50 -17.03
CA THR A 136 -11.38 -9.51 -16.04
C THR A 136 -12.51 -8.94 -15.19
N SER A 137 -13.47 -9.77 -14.78
CA SER A 137 -14.66 -9.32 -14.05
C SER A 137 -14.75 -10.03 -12.71
N ASN A 138 -14.93 -9.25 -11.64
CA ASN A 138 -15.17 -9.73 -10.29
C ASN A 138 -15.74 -8.58 -9.44
N SER A 139 -16.65 -8.88 -8.52
CA SER A 139 -17.27 -7.89 -7.63
C SER A 139 -16.31 -7.16 -6.69
N VAL A 140 -15.09 -7.66 -6.51
CA VAL A 140 -14.06 -6.97 -5.70
C VAL A 140 -13.48 -5.74 -6.40
N PHE A 141 -13.53 -5.71 -7.73
CA PHE A 141 -13.00 -4.59 -8.52
C PHE A 141 -14.00 -3.43 -8.50
N SER A 142 -13.47 -2.21 -8.55
CA SER A 142 -14.29 -1.02 -8.73
C SER A 142 -15.02 -1.13 -10.06
N GLY A 143 -16.32 -0.86 -10.08
CA GLY A 143 -17.14 -1.09 -11.28
C GLY A 143 -17.31 -2.56 -11.68
N GLY A 144 -16.73 -3.51 -10.95
CA GLY A 144 -16.81 -4.95 -11.20
C GLY A 144 -15.83 -5.50 -12.23
N GLU A 145 -14.92 -4.67 -12.75
CA GLU A 145 -14.00 -5.02 -13.84
C GLU A 145 -12.59 -4.47 -13.58
N ALA A 146 -11.58 -5.16 -14.11
CA ALA A 146 -10.19 -4.70 -14.13
C ALA A 146 -9.55 -5.06 -15.47
N VAL A 147 -8.40 -4.45 -15.79
CA VAL A 147 -7.61 -4.78 -16.99
C VAL A 147 -6.47 -5.72 -16.61
N GLY A 148 -6.55 -6.95 -17.09
CA GLY A 148 -5.50 -7.95 -16.97
C GLY A 148 -4.64 -8.09 -18.22
N TYR A 149 -3.68 -9.02 -18.18
CA TYR A 149 -2.71 -9.25 -19.26
C TYR A 149 -1.98 -7.96 -19.71
N LEU A 150 -1.73 -7.06 -18.75
CA LEU A 150 -0.88 -5.89 -18.93
C LEU A 150 0.60 -6.31 -18.91
N GLY A 151 1.43 -5.65 -19.70
CA GLY A 151 2.80 -6.10 -19.95
C GLY A 151 2.85 -7.21 -21.00
N ASN A 152 4.05 -7.64 -21.38
CA ASN A 152 4.29 -8.64 -22.42
C ASN A 152 3.47 -8.40 -23.71
N GLY A 153 3.44 -7.14 -24.16
CA GLY A 153 2.69 -6.71 -25.34
C GLY A 153 1.26 -6.22 -25.09
N GLY A 154 0.72 -6.33 -23.87
CA GLY A 154 -0.55 -5.71 -23.47
C GLY A 154 -0.37 -4.38 -22.76
N SER A 155 -1.25 -3.40 -23.01
CA SER A 155 -1.27 -2.12 -22.29
C SER A 155 -2.66 -1.51 -22.23
N VAL A 156 -2.85 -0.55 -21.32
CA VAL A 156 -4.05 0.30 -21.25
C VAL A 156 -3.66 1.76 -21.18
N THR A 157 -4.37 2.61 -21.91
CA THR A 157 -4.22 4.07 -21.84
C THR A 157 -5.47 4.71 -21.28
N ILE A 158 -5.33 5.34 -20.12
CA ILE A 158 -6.37 6.13 -19.47
C ILE A 158 -6.22 7.56 -19.97
N SER A 159 -7.26 8.07 -20.65
CA SER A 159 -7.27 9.40 -21.26
C SER A 159 -8.07 10.39 -20.43
N ASN A 160 -7.97 11.68 -20.78
CA ASN A 160 -8.69 12.78 -20.12
C ASN A 160 -8.39 12.88 -18.62
N VAL A 161 -7.17 12.51 -18.22
CA VAL A 161 -6.72 12.66 -16.84
C VAL A 161 -6.39 14.12 -16.57
N GLN A 162 -7.13 14.75 -15.66
CA GLN A 162 -6.93 16.15 -15.33
C GLN A 162 -5.63 16.36 -14.54
N GLY A 163 -4.73 17.17 -15.10
CA GLY A 163 -3.48 17.59 -14.49
C GLY A 163 -3.49 19.07 -14.08
N ASN A 164 -2.63 19.44 -13.12
CA ASN A 164 -2.49 20.78 -12.57
C ASN A 164 -1.19 21.51 -13.01
N GLY A 165 -0.42 20.92 -13.92
CA GLY A 165 0.85 21.49 -14.38
C GLY A 165 2.05 21.24 -13.47
N ALA A 166 1.91 20.38 -12.47
CA ALA A 166 2.95 20.04 -11.51
C ALA A 166 3.03 18.51 -11.28
N GLY A 167 3.94 18.10 -10.37
CA GLY A 167 4.01 16.73 -9.90
C GLY A 167 2.78 16.38 -9.04
N GLN A 168 2.02 15.38 -9.47
CA GLN A 168 0.85 14.85 -8.76
C GLN A 168 1.06 13.40 -8.37
N TRP A 169 0.53 13.02 -7.21
CA TRP A 169 0.47 11.63 -6.80
C TRP A 169 -0.63 10.90 -7.58
N VAL A 170 -0.28 9.74 -8.13
CA VAL A 170 -1.19 8.84 -8.81
C VAL A 170 -1.05 7.46 -8.18
N SER A 171 -2.12 6.97 -7.57
CA SER A 171 -2.16 5.61 -7.01
C SER A 171 -2.68 4.63 -8.03
N LEU A 172 -1.94 3.56 -8.27
CA LEU A 172 -2.39 2.44 -9.10
C LEU A 172 -2.99 1.39 -8.18
N TYR A 173 -4.29 1.13 -8.30
CA TYR A 173 -4.98 0.04 -7.61
C TYR A 173 -4.93 -1.19 -8.49
N TYR A 174 -4.42 -2.29 -7.94
CA TYR A 174 -4.17 -3.50 -8.71
C TYR A 174 -4.32 -4.76 -7.86
N ALA A 175 -4.49 -5.89 -8.53
CA ALA A 175 -4.38 -7.23 -7.96
C ALA A 175 -3.14 -7.95 -8.51
N ASN A 176 -2.40 -8.62 -7.63
CA ASN A 176 -1.30 -9.50 -7.99
C ASN A 176 -1.40 -10.78 -7.14
N GLY A 177 -1.94 -11.82 -7.74
CA GLY A 177 -2.13 -13.13 -7.09
C GLY A 177 -0.88 -14.00 -7.02
N ASP A 178 0.26 -13.56 -7.56
CA ASP A 178 1.51 -14.29 -7.46
C ASP A 178 2.05 -14.25 -6.01
N SER A 179 2.99 -15.12 -5.68
CA SER A 179 3.74 -15.03 -4.41
C SER A 179 4.89 -14.01 -4.47
N SER A 180 5.19 -13.46 -5.65
CA SER A 180 6.29 -12.54 -5.90
C SER A 180 5.81 -11.16 -6.37
N PHE A 181 6.73 -10.21 -6.36
CA PHE A 181 6.49 -8.88 -6.91
C PHE A 181 6.36 -8.96 -8.43
N ARG A 182 5.39 -8.24 -8.98
CA ARG A 182 5.37 -7.80 -10.37
C ARG A 182 5.82 -6.33 -10.45
N ASN A 183 5.82 -5.79 -11.66
CA ASN A 183 5.98 -4.37 -11.88
C ASN A 183 5.23 -3.95 -13.15
N THR A 184 4.98 -2.65 -13.26
CA THR A 184 4.35 -2.06 -14.44
C THR A 184 5.06 -0.80 -14.89
N THR A 185 5.16 -0.59 -16.20
CA THR A 185 5.59 0.67 -16.79
C THR A 185 4.43 1.67 -16.76
N VAL A 186 4.73 2.93 -16.48
CA VAL A 186 3.78 4.03 -16.51
C VAL A 186 4.37 5.18 -17.32
N SER A 187 3.70 5.58 -18.39
CA SER A 187 4.10 6.69 -19.27
C SER A 187 3.01 7.75 -19.29
N VAL A 188 3.41 9.02 -19.15
CA VAL A 188 2.51 10.17 -19.26
C VAL A 188 2.69 10.81 -20.63
N ASN A 189 1.59 11.01 -21.36
CA ASN A 189 1.57 11.69 -22.66
C ASN A 189 2.58 11.13 -23.68
N GLY A 190 2.84 9.82 -23.65
CA GLY A 190 3.83 9.15 -24.52
C GLY A 190 5.29 9.46 -24.17
N GLY A 191 5.55 10.10 -23.03
CA GLY A 191 6.90 10.37 -22.53
C GLY A 191 7.61 9.12 -22.03
N ALA A 192 8.82 9.32 -21.50
CA ALA A 192 9.61 8.23 -20.91
C ALA A 192 8.83 7.53 -19.79
N ALA A 193 8.83 6.20 -19.82
CA ALA A 193 8.15 5.40 -18.81
C ALA A 193 8.96 5.33 -17.51
N VAL A 194 8.25 5.35 -16.38
CA VAL A 194 8.79 4.94 -15.07
C VAL A 194 8.30 3.52 -14.75
N VAL A 195 9.07 2.78 -13.94
CA VAL A 195 8.68 1.43 -13.49
C VAL A 195 8.16 1.51 -12.06
N VAL A 196 6.93 1.05 -11.85
CA VAL A 196 6.26 0.99 -10.55
C VAL A 196 6.23 -0.46 -10.09
N GLN A 197 6.72 -0.72 -8.88
CA GLN A 197 6.69 -2.05 -8.28
C GLN A 197 5.27 -2.41 -7.82
N GLN A 198 4.87 -3.65 -8.03
CA GLN A 198 3.56 -4.20 -7.67
C GLN A 198 3.77 -5.42 -6.77
N PRO A 199 3.90 -5.23 -5.45
CA PRO A 199 3.90 -6.33 -4.48
C PRO A 199 2.76 -7.33 -4.68
N ASN A 200 2.89 -8.55 -4.18
CA ASN A 200 1.74 -9.45 -4.13
C ASN A 200 0.64 -8.86 -3.25
N THR A 201 -0.61 -9.10 -3.62
CA THR A 201 -1.76 -8.52 -2.91
C THR A 201 -2.41 -9.50 -1.95
N GLY A 202 -1.90 -10.74 -1.86
CA GLY A 202 -2.49 -11.82 -1.08
C GLY A 202 -3.46 -12.71 -1.87
N GLY A 203 -3.86 -12.28 -3.08
CA GLY A 203 -4.66 -13.09 -4.00
C GLY A 203 -5.11 -12.30 -5.23
N GLY A 204 -5.53 -13.00 -6.29
CA GLY A 204 -5.96 -12.38 -7.55
C GLY A 204 -7.22 -11.50 -7.46
N PHE A 205 -7.91 -11.54 -6.32
CA PHE A 205 -9.10 -10.74 -6.01
C PHE A 205 -8.93 -9.93 -4.72
N VAL A 206 -7.69 -9.60 -4.37
CA VAL A 206 -7.36 -8.67 -3.29
C VAL A 206 -6.64 -7.48 -3.91
N LEU A 207 -7.09 -6.27 -3.57
CA LEU A 207 -6.55 -5.04 -4.10
C LEU A 207 -5.61 -4.38 -3.09
N LEU A 208 -4.48 -3.92 -3.60
CA LEU A 208 -3.63 -2.92 -2.96
C LEU A 208 -3.40 -1.76 -3.94
N SER A 209 -2.82 -0.70 -3.42
CA SER A 209 -2.43 0.48 -4.17
C SER A 209 -0.94 0.77 -4.00
N VAL A 210 -0.34 1.31 -5.05
CA VAL A 210 1.03 1.84 -5.02
C VAL A 210 1.02 3.26 -5.59
N PRO A 211 1.33 4.29 -4.80
CA PRO A 211 1.42 5.65 -5.28
C PRO A 211 2.73 5.89 -6.04
N VAL A 212 2.63 6.61 -7.15
CA VAL A 212 3.77 7.12 -7.93
C VAL A 212 3.57 8.61 -8.18
N LYS A 213 4.64 9.40 -8.05
CA LYS A 213 4.60 10.83 -8.37
C LYS A 213 4.87 11.03 -9.86
N LEU A 214 3.88 11.56 -10.58
CA LEU A 214 3.95 11.80 -12.03
C LEU A 214 3.83 13.31 -12.31
N THR A 215 4.58 13.80 -13.29
CA THR A 215 4.43 15.18 -13.76
C THR A 215 3.34 15.23 -14.82
N LEU A 216 2.22 15.88 -14.50
CA LEU A 216 1.09 16.06 -15.42
C LEU A 216 1.07 17.49 -15.93
N VAL A 217 0.82 17.69 -17.22
CA VAL A 217 0.64 19.05 -17.76
C VAL A 217 -0.68 19.63 -17.26
N ASN A 218 -0.80 20.96 -17.25
CA ASN A 218 -2.07 21.60 -16.92
C ASN A 218 -3.11 21.26 -18.00
N GLY A 219 -4.27 20.74 -17.61
CA GLY A 219 -5.30 20.27 -18.54
C GLY A 219 -5.33 18.75 -18.67
N LEU A 220 -5.73 18.25 -19.84
CA LEU A 220 -5.95 16.82 -20.07
C LEU A 220 -4.64 16.09 -20.39
N ASN A 221 -4.44 14.94 -19.76
CA ASN A 221 -3.31 14.05 -19.95
C ASN A 221 -3.78 12.65 -20.35
N SER A 222 -2.87 11.86 -20.91
CA SER A 222 -2.99 10.41 -21.03
C SER A 222 -1.96 9.71 -20.16
N ILE A 223 -2.36 8.60 -19.55
CA ILE A 223 -1.48 7.73 -18.76
C ILE A 223 -1.57 6.32 -19.34
N THR A 224 -0.46 5.84 -19.89
CA THR A 224 -0.36 4.49 -20.47
C THR A 224 0.38 3.57 -19.50
N ILE A 225 -0.22 2.41 -19.21
CA ILE A 225 0.25 1.44 -18.22
C ILE A 225 0.54 0.10 -18.90
N GLY A 226 1.68 -0.51 -18.59
CA GLY A 226 2.09 -1.85 -19.06
C GLY A 226 2.77 -1.87 -20.44
N ALA A 227 2.93 -0.73 -21.12
CA ALA A 227 3.56 -0.69 -22.45
C ALA A 227 5.08 -0.92 -22.39
N GLY A 228 5.62 -1.68 -23.34
CA GLY A 228 7.06 -1.79 -23.56
C GLY A 228 7.84 -2.65 -22.54
N GLN A 229 7.16 -3.43 -21.70
CA GLN A 229 7.79 -4.41 -20.80
C GLN A 229 7.58 -5.86 -21.30
N THR A 230 8.50 -6.75 -20.93
CA THR A 230 8.48 -8.17 -21.33
C THR A 230 7.79 -9.08 -20.31
N ASN A 231 7.72 -8.68 -19.04
CA ASN A 231 6.98 -9.39 -18.01
C ASN A 231 5.53 -8.89 -17.92
N TYR A 232 4.64 -9.72 -17.36
CA TYR A 232 3.29 -9.28 -17.00
C TYR A 232 3.30 -8.38 -15.76
N ALA A 233 2.39 -7.41 -15.75
CA ALA A 233 2.04 -6.58 -14.61
C ALA A 233 0.89 -7.22 -13.81
N GLY A 234 0.57 -6.66 -12.64
CA GLY A 234 -0.67 -6.96 -11.93
C GLY A 234 -1.90 -6.45 -12.69
N ASP A 235 -3.05 -7.05 -12.44
CA ASP A 235 -4.31 -6.65 -13.04
C ASP A 235 -4.72 -5.28 -12.48
N LEU A 236 -4.87 -4.28 -13.35
CA LEU A 236 -5.14 -2.91 -12.94
C LEU A 236 -6.65 -2.70 -12.80
N ASP A 237 -7.10 -2.38 -11.60
CA ASP A 237 -8.48 -2.00 -11.29
C ASP A 237 -8.72 -0.56 -11.75
N ARG A 238 -7.98 0.38 -11.18
CA ARG A 238 -8.15 1.82 -11.44
C ARG A 238 -6.93 2.62 -11.05
N ILE A 239 -6.94 3.90 -11.39
CA ILE A 239 -6.03 4.89 -10.82
C ILE A 239 -6.78 5.95 -10.05
N ILE A 240 -6.17 6.49 -9.00
CA ILE A 240 -6.62 7.72 -8.35
C ILE A 240 -5.57 8.80 -8.55
N VAL A 241 -5.98 9.96 -9.08
CA VAL A 241 -5.12 11.13 -9.24
C VAL A 241 -5.46 12.17 -8.18
N TYR A 242 -4.50 12.47 -7.32
CA TYR A 242 -4.69 13.39 -6.21
C TYR A 242 -4.41 14.83 -6.63
N THR A 243 -5.27 15.74 -6.19
CA THR A 243 -5.13 17.19 -6.47
C THR A 243 -4.26 17.90 -5.44
N GLN A 244 -4.04 17.27 -4.29
CA GLN A 244 -3.18 17.76 -3.21
C GLN A 244 -2.45 16.59 -2.56
N GLY A 245 -1.22 16.83 -2.11
CA GLY A 245 -0.39 15.91 -1.34
C GLY A 245 0.63 16.68 -0.55
#